data_AF-A0A817KNZ8-F1
#
_entry.id   AF-A0A817KNZ8-F1
#
_cell.length_a   1.000
_cell.length_b   1.000
_cell.length_c   1.000
_cell.angle_alpha   90.00
_cell.angle_beta   90.00
_cell.angle_gamma   90.00
#
_symmetry.space_group_name_H-M   'P 1'
#
loop_
_entity.id
_entity.type
_entity.pdbx_description
1 polymer ?
#
loop_
_entity_poly.entity_id
_entity_poly.type
_entity_poly.pdbx_seq_one_letter_code
_entity_poly.pdbx_strand_id
1 'polypeptide(L)'
;DLYSVQISAELCGGKCAQVQGCTHFTWTQYNGGTCWLKSGTVSKSDAFSTSDSTMVCGVVPDGQQGGSGSTIQWNGNNWAMSCDFQGNDLYSVQISAELCGGKCAQVQGCTHFTWTQYNGGTCWLKSGAVSKSDAFSTNDSTMVCGVV
;
A
#
# COMPACT_ATOMS: atom_id res chain seq x y z
N ASP A 1 2.93 16.11 -11.79
CA ASP A 1 2.52 15.01 -10.90
C ASP A 1 1.72 13.99 -11.69
N LEU A 2 1.98 12.69 -11.50
CA LEU A 2 1.22 11.60 -12.13
C LEU A 2 -0.16 11.48 -11.46
N TYR A 3 -0.16 11.34 -10.13
CA TYR A 3 -1.32 11.44 -9.25
C TYR A 3 -0.86 11.48 -7.79
N SER A 4 -1.80 11.67 -6.86
CA SER A 4 -1.54 11.60 -5.42
C SER A 4 -2.38 10.50 -4.77
N VAL A 5 -1.82 9.83 -3.77
CA VAL A 5 -2.54 8.86 -2.95
C VAL A 5 -2.31 9.22 -1.49
N GLN A 6 -3.35 9.20 -0.68
CA GLN A 6 -3.16 9.22 0.77
C GLN A 6 -2.33 8.00 1.12
N ILE A 7 -1.35 8.00 2.01
CA ILE A 7 -0.64 6.80 2.53
C ILE A 7 0.35 7.29 3.59
N SER A 8 0.94 6.41 4.42
CA SER A 8 1.99 6.84 5.35
C SER A 8 3.30 7.20 4.62
N ALA A 9 4.14 8.01 5.25
CA ALA A 9 5.39 8.50 4.65
C ALA A 9 6.33 7.35 4.25
N GLU A 10 6.38 6.30 5.06
CA GLU A 10 7.28 5.16 4.89
C GLU A 10 6.94 4.32 3.66
N LEU A 11 5.66 4.32 3.27
CA LEU A 11 5.15 3.51 2.15
C LEU A 11 5.19 4.26 0.81
N CYS A 12 5.34 5.59 0.84
CA CYS A 12 5.28 6.43 -0.37
C CYS A 12 6.35 6.07 -1.41
N GLY A 13 7.57 5.76 -0.97
CA GLY A 13 8.65 5.36 -1.86
C GLY A 13 8.41 4.00 -2.54
N GLY A 14 7.90 3.02 -1.78
CA GLY A 14 7.50 1.72 -2.34
C GLY A 14 6.36 1.88 -3.35
N LYS A 15 5.37 2.72 -3.05
CA LYS A 15 4.28 3.01 -3.99
C LYS A 15 4.80 3.64 -5.28
N CYS A 16 5.75 4.59 -5.22
CA CYS A 16 6.36 5.15 -6.42
C CYS A 16 7.12 4.09 -7.22
N ALA A 17 7.92 3.24 -6.57
CA ALA A 17 8.64 2.17 -7.27
C ALA A 17 7.71 1.18 -8.01
N GLN A 18 6.47 1.02 -7.53
CA GLN A 18 5.47 0.15 -8.16
C GLN A 18 4.70 0.80 -9.31
N VAL A 19 4.66 2.13 -9.37
CA VAL A 19 3.88 2.86 -10.37
C VAL A 19 4.73 3.06 -11.60
N GLN A 20 4.31 2.46 -12.72
CA GLN A 20 4.96 2.65 -14.01
C GLN A 20 5.04 4.16 -14.33
N GLY A 21 6.25 4.63 -14.61
CA GLY A 21 6.53 6.03 -14.90
C GLY A 21 6.75 6.92 -13.67
N CYS A 22 6.55 6.44 -12.44
CA CYS A 22 6.90 7.21 -11.25
C CYS A 22 8.40 7.15 -11.00
N THR A 23 9.03 8.31 -11.12
CA THR A 23 10.49 8.55 -11.05
C THR A 23 10.92 9.10 -9.70
N HIS A 24 10.02 9.79 -9.02
CA HIS A 24 10.28 10.40 -7.72
C HIS A 24 8.96 10.67 -7.01
N PHE A 25 9.05 10.88 -5.71
CA PHE A 25 7.90 11.15 -4.88
C PHE A 25 8.18 12.25 -3.86
N THR A 26 7.10 12.82 -3.36
CA THR A 26 7.11 13.67 -2.18
C THR A 26 5.94 13.26 -1.30
N TRP A 27 6.16 13.12 -0.01
CA TRP A 27 5.12 12.91 0.98
C TRP A 27 4.96 14.17 1.83
N THR A 28 3.72 14.49 2.19
CA THR A 28 3.35 15.66 3.00
C THR A 28 2.26 15.30 3.99
N GLN A 29 2.12 16.09 5.06
CA GLN A 29 1.01 15.97 6.02
C GLN A 29 -0.38 16.35 5.44
N TYR A 30 -0.45 16.76 4.17
CA TYR A 30 -1.70 17.16 3.53
C TYR A 30 -2.77 16.07 3.67
N ASN A 31 -3.98 16.45 4.12
CA ASN A 31 -5.10 15.56 4.42
C ASN A 31 -4.73 14.38 5.34
N GLY A 32 -3.81 14.56 6.30
CA GLY A 32 -3.39 13.49 7.21
C GLY A 32 -2.34 12.54 6.62
N GLY A 33 -1.80 12.84 5.44
CA GLY A 33 -0.70 12.09 4.82
C GLY A 33 -0.96 11.81 3.35
N THR A 34 -0.30 12.56 2.46
CA THR A 34 -0.45 12.43 1.01
C THR A 34 0.89 12.21 0.34
N CYS A 35 0.98 11.14 -0.43
CA CYS A 35 2.08 10.78 -1.32
C CYS A 35 1.81 11.29 -2.73
N TRP A 36 2.63 12.23 -3.18
CA TRP A 36 2.62 12.84 -4.50
C TRP A 36 3.60 12.08 -5.39
N LEU A 37 3.08 11.33 -6.35
CA LEU A 37 3.87 10.52 -7.29
C LEU A 37 4.16 11.33 -8.54
N LYS A 38 5.42 11.34 -8.99
CA LYS A 38 5.90 12.27 -10.02
C LYS A 38 6.71 11.53 -11.09
N SER A 39 6.63 12.02 -12.31
CA SER A 39 7.41 11.54 -13.46
C SER A 39 8.40 12.62 -13.92
N GLY A 40 9.41 12.20 -14.69
CA GLY A 40 10.43 13.10 -15.24
C GLY A 40 11.84 12.81 -14.74
N THR A 41 12.83 13.43 -15.37
CA THR A 41 14.23 13.23 -15.03
C THR A 41 14.61 14.12 -13.85
N VAL A 42 14.90 13.50 -12.71
CA VAL A 42 15.42 14.17 -11.51
C VAL A 42 16.52 13.33 -10.88
N SER A 43 17.37 13.99 -10.11
CA SER A 43 18.49 13.40 -9.40
C SER A 43 18.49 13.82 -7.93
N LYS A 44 19.33 13.18 -7.11
CA LYS A 44 19.45 13.55 -5.69
C LYS A 44 19.93 15.00 -5.49
N SER A 45 20.68 15.56 -6.45
CA SER A 45 21.14 16.96 -6.39
C SER A 45 20.05 17.98 -6.69
N ASP A 46 18.94 17.56 -7.29
CA ASP A 46 17.79 18.46 -7.54
C ASP A 46 16.89 18.61 -6.30
N ALA A 47 17.15 17.85 -5.24
CA ALA A 47 16.43 17.95 -3.98
C ALA A 47 16.84 19.20 -3.19
N PHE A 48 15.84 19.89 -2.63
CA PHE A 48 16.04 21.03 -1.74
C PHE A 48 15.43 20.74 -0.37
N SER A 49 15.96 21.35 0.68
CA SER A 49 15.40 21.27 2.02
C SER A 49 14.26 22.26 2.22
N THR A 50 13.29 21.87 3.03
CA THR A 50 12.18 22.70 3.50
C THR A 50 12.23 22.80 5.02
N SER A 51 11.57 23.80 5.61
CA SER A 51 11.42 23.93 7.06
C SER A 51 10.41 22.93 7.65
N ASP A 52 9.59 22.29 6.81
CA ASP A 52 8.66 21.25 7.24
C ASP A 52 9.39 19.91 7.39
N SER A 53 9.71 19.56 8.63
CA SER A 53 10.41 18.32 8.98
C SER A 53 9.57 17.06 8.80
N THR A 54 8.27 17.16 8.49
CA THR A 54 7.40 16.01 8.23
C THR A 54 7.47 15.54 6.78
N MET A 55 7.99 16.38 5.87
CA MET A 55 8.06 16.05 4.46
C MET A 55 9.15 15.01 4.18
N VAL A 56 8.81 14.01 3.37
CA VAL A 56 9.75 12.97 2.90
C VAL A 56 9.80 13.01 1.38
N CYS A 57 10.98 12.92 0.78
CA CYS A 57 11.10 12.80 -0.67
C CYS A 57 12.11 11.72 -1.04
N GLY A 58 12.02 11.22 -2.27
CA GLY A 58 12.96 10.25 -2.79
C GLY A 58 12.89 10.13 -4.31
N VAL A 59 14.01 9.70 -4.89
CA VAL A 59 14.13 9.36 -6.31
C VAL A 59 14.15 7.84 -6.44
N VAL A 60 13.43 7.31 -7.43
CA VAL A 60 13.43 5.89 -7.80
C VAL A 60 14.39 5.75 -8.99
N PRO A 61 15.46 4.93 -8.90
CA PRO A 61 16.44 4.80 -9.96
C PRO A 61 15.83 4.28 -11.27
N ASP A 62 16.32 4.82 -12.38
CA ASP A 62 15.99 4.37 -13.73
C ASP A 62 16.47 2.91 -13.91
N GLY A 63 15.56 2.01 -14.29
CA GLY A 63 15.81 0.56 -14.31
C GLY A 63 15.23 -0.24 -13.12
N GLN A 64 14.64 0.42 -12.11
CA GLN A 64 13.68 -0.20 -11.18
C GLN A 64 12.22 0.14 -11.54
N GLN A 65 12.03 0.98 -12.56
CA GLN A 65 10.74 1.42 -13.06
C GLN A 65 10.30 0.53 -14.21
N GLY A 66 9.95 -0.70 -13.88
CA GLY A 66 9.51 -1.69 -14.86
C GLY A 66 9.58 -3.09 -14.29
N GLY A 67 8.48 -3.55 -13.69
CA GLY A 67 8.16 -4.98 -13.66
C GLY A 67 9.05 -5.88 -12.80
N SER A 68 9.53 -5.40 -11.66
CA SER A 68 9.96 -6.28 -10.58
C SER A 68 9.61 -5.62 -9.25
N GLY A 69 8.30 -5.44 -9.04
CA GLY A 69 7.82 -5.17 -7.69
C GLY A 69 8.35 -6.26 -6.77
N SER A 70 8.45 -5.96 -5.49
CA SER A 70 8.19 -6.97 -4.47
C SER A 70 6.85 -7.59 -4.85
N THR A 71 6.91 -8.63 -5.69
CA THR A 71 5.71 -9.14 -6.32
C THR A 71 5.00 -9.78 -5.16
N ILE A 72 3.90 -9.17 -4.73
CA ILE A 72 3.03 -9.76 -3.74
C ILE A 72 2.76 -11.16 -4.27
N GLN A 73 3.29 -12.17 -3.56
CA GLN A 73 3.25 -13.55 -4.01
C GLN A 73 1.86 -14.06 -3.69
N TRP A 74 0.96 -13.88 -4.66
CA TRP A 74 -0.42 -14.30 -4.54
C TRP A 74 -0.48 -15.83 -4.44
N ASN A 75 -0.97 -16.31 -3.30
CA ASN A 75 -1.29 -17.70 -3.06
C ASN A 75 -2.62 -18.01 -3.76
N GLY A 76 -2.52 -18.61 -4.93
CA GLY A 76 -3.64 -18.72 -5.85
C GLY A 76 -4.07 -17.33 -6.36
N ASN A 77 -5.38 -17.11 -6.50
CA ASN A 77 -5.89 -15.88 -7.07
C ASN A 77 -6.44 -14.85 -6.07
N ASN A 78 -6.42 -15.11 -4.76
CA ASN A 78 -7.24 -14.32 -3.83
C ASN A 78 -6.49 -13.74 -2.62
N TRP A 79 -5.30 -14.21 -2.24
CA TRP A 79 -4.61 -13.68 -1.04
C TRP A 79 -3.09 -13.79 -1.12
N ALA A 80 -2.37 -13.05 -0.26
CA ALA A 80 -0.92 -13.08 -0.14
C ALA A 80 -0.45 -12.67 1.26
N MET A 81 0.80 -13.00 1.58
CA MET A 81 1.48 -12.55 2.80
C MET A 81 2.16 -11.19 2.58
N SER A 82 2.47 -10.50 3.69
CA SER A 82 3.26 -9.27 3.70
C SER A 82 2.68 -8.18 2.79
N CYS A 83 1.36 -8.03 2.85
CA CYS A 83 0.64 -7.07 2.04
C CYS A 83 -0.55 -6.48 2.78
N ASP A 84 -1.04 -5.36 2.25
CA ASP A 84 -2.19 -4.64 2.76
C ASP A 84 -2.89 -3.88 1.62
N PHE A 85 -4.14 -3.50 1.87
CA PHE A 85 -4.93 -2.56 1.08
C PHE A 85 -5.21 -1.33 1.92
N GLN A 86 -5.10 -0.18 1.28
CA GLN A 86 -5.26 1.05 2.00
C GLN A 86 -6.74 1.39 2.27
N GLY A 87 -7.02 1.74 3.53
CA GLY A 87 -8.31 2.32 3.94
C GLY A 87 -9.48 1.36 3.74
N ASN A 88 -10.65 1.93 3.44
CA ASN A 88 -11.86 1.21 3.08
C ASN A 88 -12.43 0.25 4.15
N ASP A 89 -11.98 0.38 5.40
CA ASP A 89 -12.41 -0.48 6.51
C ASP A 89 -13.92 -0.35 6.79
N LEU A 90 -14.64 -1.47 6.68
CA LEU A 90 -16.02 -1.61 7.11
C LEU A 90 -16.10 -1.80 8.62
N TYR A 91 -15.42 -2.85 9.10
CA TYR A 91 -15.23 -3.16 10.52
C TYR A 91 -14.15 -4.23 10.67
N SER A 92 -13.71 -4.47 11.91
CA SER A 92 -12.73 -5.50 12.23
C SER A 92 -13.29 -6.59 13.13
N VAL A 93 -12.70 -7.77 13.05
CA VAL A 93 -13.07 -8.93 13.88
C VAL A 93 -11.82 -9.68 14.29
N GLN A 94 -11.75 -10.07 15.56
CA GLN A 94 -10.66 -10.88 16.07
C GLN A 94 -10.86 -12.33 15.61
N ILE A 95 -9.97 -12.81 14.75
CA ILE A 95 -10.04 -14.13 14.11
C ILE A 95 -8.66 -14.51 13.57
N SER A 96 -8.40 -15.79 13.29
CA SER A 96 -7.14 -16.20 12.67
C SER A 96 -7.06 -15.76 11.19
N ALA A 97 -5.84 -15.65 10.66
CA ALA A 97 -5.59 -15.14 9.32
C ALA A 97 -6.30 -15.97 8.24
N GLU A 98 -6.33 -17.29 8.41
CA GLU A 98 -6.87 -18.27 7.46
C GLU A 98 -8.38 -18.12 7.27
N LEU A 99 -9.07 -17.60 8.29
CA LEU A 99 -10.52 -17.41 8.27
C LEU A 99 -10.93 -16.02 7.76
N CYS A 100 -9.99 -15.08 7.61
CA CYS A 100 -10.28 -13.69 7.27
C CYS A 100 -10.93 -13.55 5.87
N GLY A 101 -10.41 -14.26 4.87
CA GLY A 101 -11.00 -14.25 3.51
C GLY A 101 -12.40 -14.86 3.45
N GLY A 102 -12.62 -15.98 4.13
CA GLY A 102 -13.95 -16.59 4.24
C GLY A 102 -14.95 -15.69 4.98
N LYS A 103 -14.48 -14.99 6.02
CA LYS A 103 -15.30 -14.00 6.73
C LYS A 103 -15.68 -12.83 5.83
N CYS A 104 -14.75 -12.32 5.01
CA CYS A 104 -15.06 -11.28 4.04
C CYS A 104 -16.10 -11.74 3.01
N ALA A 105 -15.96 -12.95 2.46
CA ALA A 105 -16.95 -13.49 1.51
C ALA A 105 -18.38 -13.65 2.07
N GLN A 106 -18.53 -13.76 3.39
CA GLN A 106 -19.84 -13.85 4.04
C GLN A 106 -20.46 -12.48 4.34
N VAL A 107 -19.67 -11.41 4.28
CA VAL A 107 -20.08 -10.07 4.69
C VAL A 107 -20.46 -9.28 3.45
N GLN A 108 -21.74 -8.92 3.36
CA GLN A 108 -22.26 -8.12 2.25
C GLN A 108 -21.47 -6.80 2.14
N GLY A 109 -20.95 -6.53 0.94
CA GLY A 109 -20.16 -5.34 0.64
C GLY A 109 -18.67 -5.44 0.97
N CYS A 110 -18.21 -6.55 1.58
CA CYS A 110 -16.79 -6.80 1.70
C CYS A 110 -16.24 -7.27 0.35
N THR A 111 -15.12 -6.68 -0.06
CA THR A 111 -14.49 -6.89 -1.37
C THR A 111 -13.03 -7.30 -1.24
N HIS A 112 -12.43 -6.98 -0.10
CA HIS A 112 -11.05 -7.29 0.20
C HIS A 112 -10.84 -7.23 1.72
N PHE A 113 -9.71 -7.73 2.16
CA PHE A 113 -9.38 -7.80 3.58
C PHE A 113 -7.88 -7.63 3.81
N THR A 114 -7.57 -7.25 5.04
CA THR A 114 -6.21 -7.35 5.60
C THR A 114 -6.29 -7.98 6.98
N TRP A 115 -5.39 -8.91 7.28
CA TRP A 115 -5.20 -9.47 8.59
C TRP A 115 -3.88 -9.00 9.18
N THR A 116 -3.87 -8.75 10.50
CA THR A 116 -2.70 -8.30 11.27
C THR A 116 -2.63 -9.03 12.61
N GLN A 117 -1.46 -9.03 13.25
CA GLN A 117 -1.31 -9.54 14.62
C GLN A 117 -1.93 -8.66 15.72
N TYR A 118 -2.57 -7.54 15.35
CA TYR A 118 -3.22 -6.65 16.30
C TYR A 118 -4.19 -7.41 17.21
N ASN A 119 -4.10 -7.17 18.52
CA ASN A 119 -4.88 -7.86 19.57
C ASN A 119 -4.86 -9.40 19.49
N GLY A 120 -3.75 -9.99 19.07
CA GLY A 120 -3.61 -11.44 18.94
C GLY A 120 -4.23 -12.02 17.66
N GLY A 121 -4.61 -11.16 16.71
CA GLY A 121 -5.10 -11.56 15.39
C GLY A 121 -6.40 -10.84 15.03
N THR A 122 -6.30 -9.80 14.20
CA THR A 122 -7.45 -9.00 13.77
C THR A 122 -7.54 -8.99 12.25
N CYS A 123 -8.73 -9.36 11.76
CA CYS A 123 -9.15 -9.26 10.36
C CYS A 123 -9.88 -7.93 10.15
N TRP A 124 -9.35 -7.09 9.29
CA TRP A 124 -9.90 -5.83 8.82
C TRP A 124 -10.64 -6.10 7.51
N LEU A 125 -11.97 -6.03 7.56
CA LEU A 125 -12.84 -6.25 6.40
C LEU A 125 -13.04 -4.92 5.68
N LYS A 126 -12.89 -4.89 4.37
CA LYS A 126 -12.84 -3.66 3.58
C LYS A 126 -13.80 -3.70 2.39
N SER A 127 -14.25 -2.52 1.94
CA SER A 127 -15.23 -2.36 0.85
C SER A 127 -14.72 -1.48 -0.30
N GLY A 128 -15.43 -1.47 -1.42
CA GLY A 128 -15.07 -0.63 -2.57
C GLY A 128 -14.33 -1.39 -3.67
N ALA A 129 -14.10 -0.71 -4.79
CA ALA A 129 -13.51 -1.33 -5.97
C ALA A 129 -11.98 -1.34 -5.85
N VAL A 130 -11.40 -2.52 -5.64
CA VAL A 130 -9.95 -2.75 -5.64
C VAL A 130 -9.59 -3.95 -6.51
N SER A 131 -8.33 -4.00 -6.88
CA SER A 131 -7.67 -5.07 -7.61
C SER A 131 -6.35 -5.43 -6.95
N LYS A 132 -5.73 -6.54 -7.35
CA LYS A 132 -4.43 -6.96 -6.80
C LYS A 132 -3.32 -5.92 -6.96
N SER A 133 -3.38 -5.06 -7.98
CA SER A 133 -2.41 -3.98 -8.19
C SER A 133 -2.55 -2.82 -7.22
N ASP A 134 -3.67 -2.77 -6.49
CA ASP A 134 -3.91 -1.75 -5.47
C ASP A 134 -3.30 -2.15 -4.12
N ALA A 135 -3.01 -3.44 -3.93
CA ALA A 135 -2.28 -3.93 -2.77
C ALA A 135 -0.84 -3.43 -2.78
N PHE A 136 -0.31 -3.10 -1.61
CA PHE A 136 1.10 -2.77 -1.42
C PHE A 136 1.75 -3.78 -0.47
N SER A 137 3.06 -3.99 -0.63
CA SER A 137 3.82 -4.86 0.26
C SER A 137 4.12 -4.14 1.58
N THR A 138 4.08 -4.88 2.67
CA THR A 138 4.46 -4.42 4.01
C THR A 138 5.77 -5.08 4.42
N ASN A 139 6.45 -4.49 5.41
CA ASN A 139 7.62 -5.10 6.06
C ASN A 139 7.23 -6.10 7.16
N ASP A 140 5.94 -6.18 7.51
CA ASP A 140 5.41 -7.14 8.46
C ASP A 140 5.08 -8.45 7.73
N SER A 141 5.94 -9.45 7.93
CA SER A 141 5.79 -10.76 7.30
C SER A 141 4.58 -11.55 7.78
N THR A 142 3.92 -11.10 8.85
CA THR A 142 2.76 -11.76 9.45
C THR A 142 1.43 -11.27 8.89
N MET A 143 1.43 -10.09 8.23
CA MET A 143 0.23 -9.56 7.60
C MET A 143 -0.21 -10.43 6.42
N VAL A 144 -1.52 -10.50 6.21
CA VAL A 144 -2.13 -11.21 5.08
C VAL A 144 -3.15 -10.29 4.45
N CYS A 145 -3.12 -10.12 3.13
CA CYS A 145 -4.18 -9.39 2.43
C CYS A 145 -4.83 -10.25 1.36
N GLY A 146 -6.05 -9.93 0.99
CA GLY A 146 -6.74 -10.63 -0.09
C GLY A 146 -7.92 -9.88 -0.70
N VAL A 147 -8.30 -10.30 -1.89
CA VAL A 147 -9.48 -9.87 -2.64
C VAL A 147 -10.50 -11.01 -2.69
N VAL A 148 -11.79 -10.67 -2.70
CA VAL A 148 -12.92 -11.60 -2.68
C VAL A 148 -13.86 -11.35 -3.85
#